data_AF-A0A925XJB0-F1
#
_entry.id   AF-A0A925XJB0-F1
#
_cell.length_a   1.000
_cell.length_b   1.000
_cell.length_c   1.000
_cell.angle_alpha   90.00
_cell.angle_beta   90.00
_cell.angle_gamma   90.00
#
_symmetry.space_group_name_H-M   'P 1'
#
loop_
_entity.id
_entity.type
_entity.pdbx_description
1 polymer ?
#
loop_
_entity_poly.entity_id
_entity_poly.type
_entity_poly.pdbx_seq_one_letter_code
_entity_poly.pdbx_strand_id
1 'polypeptide(L)'
;PAGAIREGNWKLIAHYDTGRVELYDLSKDIGERHDIAAENVNLVSGLHDKLKAWRKSIGAQENTLNPDFDPAWFQKLYVDVDTSRISLKPTAAEMAKSFELWREGMNAVLPKAKK
;
A
#
# COMPACT_ATOMS: atom_id res chain seq x y z
N PRO A 1 -3.10 -1.17 3.20
CA PRO A 1 -3.28 -0.06 4.19
C PRO A 1 -2.18 -0.12 5.24
N ALA A 2 -1.79 1.02 5.82
CA ALA A 2 -0.73 1.05 6.82
C ALA A 2 -0.98 2.14 7.87
N GLY A 3 -0.30 2.01 9.01
CA GLY A 3 -0.15 3.10 9.98
C GLY A 3 1.32 3.31 10.32
N ALA A 4 1.63 4.46 10.88
CA ALA A 4 2.99 4.81 11.21
C ALA A 4 3.08 5.47 12.57
N ILE A 5 4.21 5.27 13.25
CA ILE A 5 4.61 6.00 14.45
C ILE A 5 6.01 6.54 14.25
N ARG A 6 6.24 7.77 14.69
CA ARG A 6 7.57 8.36 14.77
C ARG A 6 7.87 8.74 16.21
N GLU A 7 9.04 8.33 16.70
CA GLU A 7 9.54 8.69 18.02
C GLU A 7 11.01 9.08 17.90
N GLY A 8 11.28 10.38 18.03
CA GLY A 8 12.60 10.94 17.75
C GLY A 8 13.05 10.69 16.31
N ASN A 9 14.17 10.00 16.16
CA ASN A 9 14.77 9.66 14.86
C ASN A 9 14.10 8.45 14.20
N TRP A 10 13.37 7.65 14.97
CA TRP A 10 12.84 6.38 14.49
C TRP A 10 11.46 6.55 13.92
N LYS A 11 11.23 5.98 12.73
CA LYS A 11 9.90 5.83 12.14
C LYS A 11 9.63 4.35 11.90
N LEU A 12 8.52 3.86 12.45
CA LEU A 12 7.99 2.54 12.16
C LEU A 12 6.75 2.66 11.27
N ILE A 13 6.66 1.82 10.25
CA ILE A 13 5.49 1.66 9.39
C ILE A 13 4.97 0.23 9.58
N ALA A 14 3.68 0.08 9.90
CA ALA A 14 3.01 -1.21 10.05
C ALA A 14 1.99 -1.39 8.92
N HIS A 15 2.23 -2.36 8.04
CA HIS A 15 1.37 -2.74 6.93
C HIS A 15 0.29 -3.70 7.44
N TYR A 16 -0.97 -3.27 7.39
CA TYR A 16 -2.08 -4.01 8.01
C TYR A 16 -2.62 -5.17 7.16
N ASP A 17 -2.38 -5.13 5.86
CA ASP A 17 -2.75 -6.18 4.90
C ASP A 17 -1.82 -7.39 4.98
N THR A 18 -0.51 -7.15 5.17
CA THR A 18 0.52 -8.20 5.17
C THR A 18 1.07 -8.51 6.56
N GLY A 19 0.83 -7.64 7.55
CA GLY A 19 1.48 -7.71 8.85
C GLY A 19 2.96 -7.32 8.85
N ARG A 20 3.51 -6.93 7.69
CA ARG A 20 4.90 -6.47 7.56
C ARG A 20 5.10 -5.19 8.36
N VAL A 21 6.26 -5.08 8.99
CA VAL A 21 6.72 -3.87 9.67
C VAL A 21 8.04 -3.43 9.06
N GLU A 22 8.19 -2.12 8.89
CA GLU A 22 9.41 -1.49 8.39
C GLU A 22 9.86 -0.47 9.44
N LEU A 23 11.18 -0.31 9.60
CA LEU A 23 11.77 0.63 10.55
C LEU A 23 12.88 1.42 9.89
N TYR A 24 12.89 2.73 10.11
CA TYR A 24 13.87 3.66 9.54
C TYR A 24 14.47 4.58 10.60
N ASP A 25 15.77 4.85 10.49
CA ASP A 25 16.48 5.93 11.18
C ASP A 25 16.46 7.18 10.31
N LEU A 26 15.47 8.06 10.51
CA LEU A 26 15.30 9.28 9.71
C LEU A 26 16.44 10.30 9.89
N SER A 27 17.30 10.14 10.90
CA SER A 27 18.47 11.00 11.06
C SER A 27 19.57 10.68 10.04
N LYS A 28 19.58 9.44 9.52
CA LYS A 28 20.54 8.95 8.53
C LYS A 28 19.90 8.69 7.17
N ASP A 29 18.62 8.40 7.16
CA ASP A 29 17.88 7.99 5.97
C ASP A 29 16.50 8.66 5.91
N ILE A 30 16.51 9.96 5.60
CA ILE A 30 15.28 10.74 5.41
C ILE A 30 14.40 10.23 4.25
N GLY A 31 14.99 9.46 3.33
CA GLY A 31 14.32 8.91 2.16
C GLY A 31 13.71 7.53 2.38
N GLU A 32 13.82 6.95 3.57
CA GLU A 32 13.23 5.66 3.94
C GLU A 32 13.66 4.53 2.97
N ARG A 33 14.94 4.53 2.60
CA ARG A 33 15.50 3.61 1.59
C ARG A 33 16.00 2.29 2.18
N HIS A 34 16.37 2.28 3.45
CA HIS A 34 16.98 1.13 4.12
C HIS A 34 16.13 0.71 5.33
N ASP A 35 15.35 -0.35 5.14
CA ASP A 35 14.60 -0.96 6.23
C ASP A 35 15.56 -1.73 7.16
N ILE A 36 15.61 -1.31 8.43
CA ILE A 36 16.47 -1.88 9.48
C ILE A 36 15.66 -2.62 10.55
N ALA A 37 14.40 -2.98 10.26
CA ALA A 37 13.51 -3.66 11.20
C ALA A 37 14.08 -4.99 11.70
N ALA A 38 14.65 -5.81 10.81
CA ALA A 38 15.23 -7.10 11.14
C ALA A 38 16.42 -7.02 12.11
N GLU A 39 17.15 -5.90 12.07
CA GLU A 39 18.34 -5.66 12.92
C GLU A 39 17.96 -5.08 14.29
N ASN A 40 16.74 -4.54 14.44
CA ASN A 40 16.32 -3.75 15.60
C ASN A 40 14.99 -4.25 16.20
N VAL A 41 14.83 -5.57 16.34
CA VAL A 41 13.56 -6.23 16.74
C VAL A 41 12.94 -5.70 18.03
N ASN A 42 13.75 -5.32 19.03
CA ASN A 42 13.25 -4.78 20.29
C ASN A 42 12.63 -3.39 20.12
N LEU A 43 13.25 -2.55 19.29
CA LEU A 43 12.74 -1.22 18.97
C LEU A 43 11.46 -1.32 18.13
N VAL A 44 11.44 -2.25 17.18
CA VAL A 44 10.23 -2.57 16.40
C VAL A 44 9.08 -2.95 17.34
N SER A 45 9.30 -3.89 18.27
CA SER A 45 8.26 -4.32 19.22
C SER A 45 7.74 -3.14 20.03
N GLY A 46 8.65 -2.33 20.62
CA GLY A 46 8.26 -1.20 21.45
C GLY A 46 7.45 -0.14 20.71
N LEU A 47 7.88 0.24 19.50
CA LEU A 47 7.15 1.22 18.68
C LEU A 47 5.82 0.65 18.16
N HIS A 48 5.80 -0.62 17.76
CA HIS A 48 4.59 -1.27 17.27
C HIS A 48 3.52 -1.38 18.37
N ASP A 49 3.93 -1.71 19.60
CA ASP A 49 3.02 -1.79 20.75
C ASP A 49 2.49 -0.41 21.16
N LYS A 50 3.34 0.62 21.11
CA LYS A 50 2.90 2.02 21.30
C LYS A 50 1.87 2.44 20.25
N LEU A 51 2.11 2.11 18.97
CA LEU A 51 1.17 2.40 17.89
C LEU A 51 -0.17 1.68 18.10
N LYS A 52 -0.15 0.39 18.45
CA LYS A 52 -1.37 -0.37 18.76
C LYS A 52 -2.13 0.22 19.96
N ALA A 53 -1.42 0.56 21.03
CA ALA A 53 -2.03 1.13 22.22
C ALA A 53 -2.69 2.49 21.93
N TRP A 54 -2.03 3.35 21.16
CA TRP A 54 -2.59 4.63 20.74
C TRP A 54 -3.82 4.45 19.85
N ARG A 55 -3.78 3.54 18.87
CA ARG A 55 -4.96 3.24 18.01
C ARG A 55 -6.15 2.80 18.85
N LYS A 56 -5.92 1.93 19.83
CA LYS A 56 -6.96 1.48 20.77
C LYS A 56 -7.50 2.62 21.63
N SER A 57 -6.64 3.53 22.11
CA SER A 57 -7.07 4.61 23.01
C SER A 57 -7.99 5.62 22.33
N ILE A 58 -7.80 5.85 21.03
CA ILE A 58 -8.66 6.76 20.25
C ILE A 58 -9.86 6.06 19.59
N GLY A 59 -10.00 4.74 19.78
CA GLY A 59 -11.03 3.96 19.09
C GLY A 59 -10.86 3.98 17.57
N ALA A 60 -9.61 3.91 17.09
CA ALA A 60 -9.33 3.93 15.66
C ALA A 60 -10.06 2.78 14.96
N GLN A 61 -10.67 3.09 13.81
CA GLN A 61 -11.33 2.09 12.98
C GLN A 61 -10.31 1.01 12.56
N GLU A 62 -10.68 -0.25 12.74
CA GLU A 62 -9.89 -1.39 12.27
C GLU A 62 -10.26 -1.73 10.83
N ASN A 63 -9.30 -2.30 10.11
CA ASN A 63 -9.53 -2.80 8.76
C ASN A 63 -10.28 -4.12 8.83
N THR A 64 -11.21 -4.32 7.89
CA THR A 64 -11.81 -5.62 7.61
C THR A 64 -11.34 -6.09 6.25
N LEU A 65 -11.19 -7.40 6.08
CA LEU A 65 -10.88 -7.96 4.78
C LEU A 65 -12.03 -7.65 3.82
N ASN A 66 -11.69 -7.27 2.59
CA ASN A 66 -12.68 -7.16 1.53
C ASN A 66 -13.10 -8.59 1.12
N PRO A 67 -14.36 -9.01 1.37
CA PRO A 67 -14.81 -10.36 1.01
C PRO A 67 -14.83 -10.59 -0.51
N ASP A 68 -14.92 -9.52 -1.31
CA ASP A 68 -14.97 -9.58 -2.77
C ASP A 68 -13.58 -9.40 -3.41
N PHE A 69 -12.50 -9.53 -2.63
CA PHE A 69 -11.14 -9.41 -3.17
C PHE A 69 -10.77 -10.60 -4.05
N ASP A 70 -10.50 -10.33 -5.33
CA ASP A 70 -9.94 -11.32 -6.27
C ASP A 70 -8.46 -11.01 -6.54
N PRO A 71 -7.53 -11.86 -6.07
CA PRO A 71 -6.10 -11.64 -6.26
C PRO A 71 -5.66 -11.70 -7.73
N ALA A 72 -6.34 -12.47 -8.58
CA ALA A 72 -5.99 -12.56 -10.01
C ALA A 72 -6.33 -11.25 -10.73
N TRP A 73 -7.48 -10.65 -10.41
CA TRP A 73 -7.82 -9.32 -10.92
C TRP A 73 -6.90 -8.24 -10.37
N PHE A 74 -6.54 -8.30 -9.08
CA PHE A 74 -5.60 -7.36 -8.49
C PHE A 74 -4.24 -7.38 -9.21
N GLN A 75 -3.68 -8.57 -9.43
CA GLN A 75 -2.42 -8.74 -10.16
C GLN A 75 -2.51 -8.14 -11.56
N LYS A 76 -3.52 -8.55 -12.33
CA LYS A 76 -3.71 -8.12 -13.72
C LYS A 76 -3.91 -6.61 -13.87
N LEU A 77 -4.63 -5.97 -12.94
CA LEU A 77 -5.04 -4.57 -13.06
C LEU A 77 -4.06 -3.59 -12.42
N TYR A 78 -3.42 -3.97 -11.32
CA TYR A 78 -2.64 -3.05 -10.49
C TYR A 78 -1.15 -3.40 -10.39
N VAL A 79 -0.74 -4.62 -10.76
CA VAL A 79 0.66 -5.05 -10.67
C VAL A 79 1.27 -5.20 -12.06
N ASP A 80 0.57 -5.88 -12.97
CA ASP A 80 1.09 -6.15 -14.32
C ASP A 80 1.08 -4.90 -15.21
N VAL A 81 0.18 -3.95 -14.95
CA VAL A 81 0.07 -2.69 -15.68
C VAL A 81 0.73 -1.58 -14.88
N ASP A 82 2.00 -1.31 -15.17
CA ASP A 82 2.73 -0.17 -14.59
C ASP A 82 2.46 1.11 -15.39
N THR A 83 1.56 1.94 -14.85
CA THR A 83 1.18 3.21 -15.49
C THR A 83 2.33 4.22 -15.54
N SER A 84 3.33 4.10 -14.64
CA SER A 84 4.48 5.02 -14.62
C SER A 84 5.46 4.79 -15.77
N ARG A 85 5.38 3.62 -16.42
CA ARG A 85 6.22 3.25 -17.57
C ARG A 85 5.57 3.55 -18.92
N ILE A 86 4.34 4.07 -18.93
CA ILE A 86 3.63 4.38 -20.16
C ILE A 86 4.24 5.62 -20.81
N SER A 87 4.72 5.45 -22.05
CA SER A 87 5.23 6.57 -22.84
C SER A 87 4.09 7.46 -23.32
N LEU A 88 4.23 8.77 -23.11
CA LEU A 88 3.28 9.77 -23.59
C LEU A 88 3.16 9.69 -25.12
N LYS A 89 1.93 9.78 -25.61
CA LYS A 89 1.58 9.82 -27.03
C LYS A 89 1.05 11.22 -27.39
N PRO A 90 1.22 11.67 -28.64
CA PRO A 90 0.77 13.00 -29.10
C PRO A 90 -0.71 13.31 -28.89
N THR A 91 -1.58 12.31 -28.83
CA THR A 91 -3.03 12.53 -28.70
C THR A 91 -3.66 11.64 -27.63
N ALA A 92 -4.78 12.11 -27.07
CA ALA A 92 -5.59 11.32 -26.14
C ALA A 92 -6.11 10.02 -26.77
N ALA A 93 -6.43 10.03 -28.07
CA ALA A 93 -6.88 8.84 -28.79
C ALA A 93 -5.79 7.76 -28.89
N GLU A 94 -4.53 8.18 -29.12
CA GLU A 94 -3.39 7.25 -29.11
C GLU A 94 -3.02 6.81 -27.70
N MET A 95 -3.12 7.70 -26.72
CA MET A 95 -2.97 7.33 -25.31
C MET A 95 -4.01 6.28 -24.90
N ALA A 96 -5.27 6.42 -25.31
CA ALA A 96 -6.36 5.51 -24.94
C ALA A 96 -6.08 4.06 -25.36
N LYS A 97 -5.45 3.85 -26.52
CA LYS A 97 -5.05 2.51 -26.99
C LYS A 97 -4.06 1.82 -26.06
N SER A 98 -3.13 2.58 -25.47
CA SER A 98 -2.17 2.05 -24.50
C SER A 98 -2.84 1.53 -23.20
N PHE A 99 -4.07 1.96 -22.94
CA PHE A 99 -4.85 1.57 -21.76
C PHE A 99 -6.00 0.63 -22.08
N GLU A 100 -6.15 0.18 -23.32
CA GLU A 100 -7.32 -0.59 -23.75
C GLU A 100 -7.48 -1.90 -22.96
N LEU A 101 -6.40 -2.69 -22.83
CA LEU A 101 -6.37 -3.92 -22.04
C LEU A 101 -6.70 -3.69 -20.56
N TRP A 102 -6.15 -2.61 -19.98
CA TRP A 102 -6.43 -2.24 -18.59
C TRP A 102 -7.89 -1.82 -18.42
N ARG A 103 -8.43 -1.02 -19.35
CA ARG A 103 -9.81 -0.54 -19.34
C ARG A 103 -10.81 -1.68 -19.52
N GLU A 104 -10.55 -2.63 -20.40
CA GLU A 104 -11.37 -3.85 -20.54
C GLU A 104 -11.41 -4.64 -19.24
N GLY A 105 -10.26 -4.83 -18.59
CA GLY A 105 -10.19 -5.50 -17.30
C GLY A 105 -10.94 -4.76 -16.19
N MET A 106 -10.78 -3.43 -16.10
CA MET A 106 -11.53 -2.59 -15.17
C MET A 106 -13.04 -2.69 -15.39
N ASN A 107 -13.49 -2.74 -16.64
CA ASN A 107 -14.91 -2.91 -16.96
C ASN A 107 -15.45 -4.30 -16.60
N ALA A 108 -14.63 -5.34 -16.71
CA ALA A 108 -15.02 -6.71 -16.43
C ALA A 108 -15.27 -6.98 -14.94
N VAL A 109 -14.62 -6.22 -14.05
CA VAL A 109 -14.77 -6.34 -12.60
C VAL A 109 -15.88 -5.47 -12.01
N LEU A 110 -16.49 -4.59 -12.81
CA LEU A 110 -17.62 -3.80 -12.35
C LEU A 110 -18.84 -4.71 -12.14
N PRO A 111 -19.61 -4.50 -11.04
CA PRO A 111 -20.88 -5.18 -10.86
C PRO A 111 -21.76 -4.92 -12.09
N LYS A 112 -22.21 -5.98 -12.76
CA LYS A 112 -23.19 -5.83 -13.84
C LYS A 112 -24.45 -5.22 -13.21
N ALA A 113 -24.92 -4.11 -13.76
CA ALA A 113 -26.12 -3.44 -13.27
C ALA A 113 -27.25 -4.47 -13.12
N LYS A 114 -27.87 -4.54 -11.94
CA LYS A 114 -29.06 -5.36 -11.74
C LYS A 114 -30.14 -4.83 -12.69
N LYS A 115 -30.53 -5.65 -13.66
CA LYS A 115 -31.69 -5.37 -14.54
C LYS A 115 -32.98 -5.41 -13.73
#